data_AF-A0A3Q3NIF6-F1
#
_entry.id   AF-A0A3Q3NIF6-F1
#
_cell.length_a   1.000
_cell.length_b   1.000
_cell.length_c   1.000
_cell.angle_alpha   90.00
_cell.angle_beta   90.00
_cell.angle_gamma   90.00
#
_symmetry.space_group_name_H-M   'P 1'
#
loop_
_entity.id
_entity.type
_entity.pdbx_description
1 polymer ?
#
loop_
_entity_poly.entity_id
_entity_poly.type
_entity_poly.pdbx_seq_one_letter_code
_entity_poly.pdbx_strand_id
1 'polypeptide(L)'
;MKLLVAGIALILIAETKAQFAVEAVQGAGDMLRAYNDMREANYKNSDKYFHARGNYDAAKRGPGGKWIAEVISNAREWIQGMSGRGAEDTEADQNANRWGREGKDPNHFRPKGLPKKY
;
A
#
# COMPACT_ATOMS: atom_id res chain seq x y z
N MET A 1 -16.92 -3.96 -39.64
CA MET A 1 -16.27 -4.77 -38.60
C MET A 1 -15.08 -4.08 -37.93
N LYS A 2 -14.08 -3.56 -38.67
CA LYS A 2 -12.87 -2.92 -38.10
C LYS A 2 -13.15 -1.69 -37.20
N LEU A 3 -14.07 -0.81 -37.60
CA LEU A 3 -14.45 0.38 -36.81
C LEU A 3 -15.18 0.05 -35.51
N LEU A 4 -15.94 -1.04 -35.51
CA LEU A 4 -16.71 -1.50 -34.35
C LEU A 4 -15.78 -2.13 -33.30
N VAL A 5 -14.79 -2.90 -33.75
CA VAL A 5 -13.71 -3.43 -32.90
C VAL A 5 -12.84 -2.30 -32.34
N ALA A 6 -12.50 -1.29 -33.15
CA ALA A 6 -11.73 -0.12 -32.69
C ALA A 6 -12.50 0.71 -31.63
N GLY A 7 -13.82 0.87 -31.80
CA GLY A 7 -14.67 1.54 -30.81
C GLY A 7 -14.72 0.81 -29.47
N ILE A 8 -14.89 -0.52 -29.48
CA ILE A 8 -14.86 -1.35 -28.26
C ILE A 8 -13.49 -1.25 -27.58
N ALA A 9 -12.39 -1.32 -28.36
CA ALA A 9 -11.04 -1.19 -27.81
C ALA A 9 -10.82 0.17 -27.12
N LEU A 10 -11.31 1.26 -27.70
CA LEU A 10 -11.19 2.60 -27.10
C LEU A 10 -11.99 2.73 -25.80
N ILE A 11 -13.21 2.18 -25.74
CA ILE A 11 -14.03 2.19 -24.51
C ILE A 11 -13.33 1.41 -23.40
N LEU A 12 -12.82 0.20 -23.70
CA LEU A 12 -12.07 -0.60 -22.73
C LEU A 12 -10.79 0.10 -22.24
N ILE A 13 -10.07 0.81 -23.12
CA ILE A 13 -8.89 1.61 -22.72
C ILE A 13 -9.28 2.76 -21.79
N ALA A 14 -10.41 3.42 -22.04
CA ALA A 14 -10.90 4.49 -21.18
C ALA A 14 -11.34 3.98 -19.80
N GLU A 15 -12.13 2.89 -19.77
CA GLU A 15 -12.59 2.25 -18.53
C GLU A 15 -11.43 1.73 -17.68
N THR A 16 -10.43 1.07 -18.29
CA THR A 16 -9.26 0.56 -17.56
C THR A 16 -8.43 1.68 -16.92
N LYS A 17 -8.28 2.83 -17.60
CA LYS A 17 -7.61 4.01 -17.03
C LYS A 17 -8.40 4.62 -15.87
N ALA A 18 -9.72 4.71 -16.00
CA ALA A 18 -10.59 5.21 -14.93
C ALA A 18 -10.54 4.29 -13.70
N GLN A 19 -10.62 2.99 -13.92
CA GLN A 19 -10.53 1.98 -12.87
C GLN A 19 -9.18 2.06 -12.14
N PHE A 20 -8.06 2.11 -12.87
CA PHE A 20 -6.73 2.28 -12.28
C PHE A 20 -6.64 3.52 -11.37
N ALA A 21 -7.19 4.65 -11.79
CA ALA A 21 -7.19 5.88 -10.99
C ALA A 21 -8.02 5.74 -9.70
N VAL A 22 -9.20 5.10 -9.79
CA VAL A 22 -10.06 4.82 -8.63
C VAL A 22 -9.33 3.91 -7.64
N GLU A 23 -8.68 2.84 -8.12
CA GLU A 23 -7.90 1.93 -7.29
C GLU A 23 -6.74 2.64 -6.59
N ALA A 24 -6.05 3.54 -7.28
CA ALA A 24 -4.97 4.34 -6.71
C ALA A 24 -5.49 5.30 -5.61
N VAL A 25 -6.64 5.96 -5.82
CA VAL A 25 -7.24 6.81 -4.78
C VAL A 25 -7.66 5.99 -3.55
N GLN A 26 -8.30 4.84 -3.76
CA GLN A 26 -8.68 3.94 -2.68
C GLN A 26 -7.45 3.40 -1.93
N GLY A 27 -6.41 2.98 -2.66
CA GLY A 27 -5.17 2.48 -2.09
C GLY A 27 -4.42 3.55 -1.28
N ALA A 28 -4.41 4.81 -1.74
CA ALA A 28 -3.88 5.92 -0.93
C ALA A 28 -4.64 6.11 0.38
N GLY A 29 -5.98 5.98 0.33
CA GLY A 29 -6.83 6.00 1.53
C GLY A 29 -6.52 4.87 2.51
N ASP A 30 -6.24 3.67 2.00
CA ASP A 30 -5.85 2.52 2.83
C ASP A 30 -4.46 2.72 3.49
N MET A 31 -3.50 3.28 2.74
CA MET A 31 -2.18 3.65 3.28
C MET A 31 -2.28 4.70 4.39
N LEU A 32 -3.13 5.73 4.19
CA LEU A 32 -3.40 6.75 5.20
C LEU A 32 -4.07 6.16 6.45
N ARG A 33 -5.05 5.27 6.26
CA ARG A 33 -5.70 4.56 7.38
C ARG A 33 -4.69 3.75 8.18
N ALA A 34 -3.79 3.02 7.52
CA ALA A 34 -2.74 2.28 8.21
C ALA A 34 -1.78 3.17 9.00
N TYR A 35 -1.42 4.33 8.47
CA TYR A 35 -0.64 5.33 9.19
C TYR A 35 -1.40 5.87 10.43
N ASN A 36 -2.67 6.23 10.27
CA ASN A 36 -3.48 6.75 11.37
C ASN A 36 -3.67 5.71 12.48
N ASP A 37 -3.98 4.47 12.13
CA ASP A 37 -4.12 3.38 13.10
C ASP A 37 -2.79 3.09 13.81
N MET A 38 -1.66 3.15 13.12
CA MET A 38 -0.33 3.03 13.74
C MET A 38 -0.11 4.12 14.81
N ARG A 39 -0.51 5.36 14.49
CA ARG A 39 -0.40 6.51 15.40
C ARG A 39 -1.35 6.37 16.58
N GLU A 40 -2.59 5.97 16.32
CA GLU A 40 -3.62 5.75 17.34
C GLU A 40 -3.26 4.60 18.28
N ALA A 41 -2.79 3.48 17.73
CA ALA A 41 -2.43 2.30 18.50
C ALA A 41 -1.25 2.58 19.45
N ASN A 42 -0.32 3.44 19.02
CA ASN A 42 0.90 3.80 19.74
C ASN A 42 1.56 2.57 20.40
N TYR A 43 1.64 1.47 19.65
CA TYR A 43 1.97 0.15 20.17
C TYR A 43 3.42 -0.20 19.85
N LYS A 44 4.13 -0.76 20.84
CA LYS A 44 5.53 -1.13 20.66
C LYS A 44 5.67 -2.25 19.62
N ASN A 45 6.64 -2.11 18.72
CA ASN A 45 6.98 -3.08 17.67
C ASN A 45 5.83 -3.40 16.69
N SER A 46 4.89 -2.47 16.47
CA SER A 46 3.80 -2.65 15.52
C SER A 46 4.01 -1.96 14.18
N ASP A 47 5.10 -1.23 13.99
CA ASP A 47 5.41 -0.46 12.78
C ASP A 47 5.36 -1.36 11.54
N LYS A 48 6.09 -2.49 11.53
CA LYS A 48 6.14 -3.42 10.40
C LYS A 48 4.76 -4.04 10.09
N TYR A 49 3.93 -4.24 11.11
CA TYR A 49 2.54 -4.68 10.91
C TYR A 49 1.74 -3.65 10.11
N PHE A 50 1.78 -2.37 10.48
CA PHE A 50 1.04 -1.33 9.78
C PHE A 50 1.59 -1.05 8.38
N HIS A 51 2.90 -1.18 8.19
CA HIS A 51 3.54 -1.18 6.86
C HIS A 51 2.97 -2.26 5.94
N ALA A 52 2.98 -3.52 6.41
CA ALA A 52 2.44 -4.64 5.67
C ALA A 52 0.92 -4.51 5.45
N ARG A 53 0.16 -4.13 6.48
CA ARG A 53 -1.31 -4.02 6.39
C ARG A 53 -1.77 -2.94 5.43
N GLY A 54 -1.15 -1.75 5.47
CA GLY A 54 -1.47 -0.68 4.52
C GLY A 54 -1.21 -1.09 3.07
N ASN A 55 -0.05 -1.71 2.81
CA ASN A 55 0.30 -2.20 1.47
C ASN A 55 -0.60 -3.35 1.00
N TYR A 56 -1.01 -4.23 1.92
CA TYR A 56 -1.91 -5.35 1.63
C TYR A 56 -3.31 -4.86 1.28
N ASP A 57 -3.88 -3.97 2.08
CA ASP A 57 -5.19 -3.36 1.81
C ASP A 57 -5.19 -2.59 0.48
N ALA A 58 -4.15 -1.78 0.24
CA ALA A 58 -4.02 -1.03 -1.00
C ALA A 58 -3.84 -1.95 -2.22
N ALA A 59 -3.00 -2.98 -2.13
CA ALA A 59 -2.80 -3.93 -3.24
C ALA A 59 -4.06 -4.74 -3.57
N LYS A 60 -4.94 -4.98 -2.59
CA LYS A 60 -6.26 -5.61 -2.82
C LYS A 60 -7.21 -4.78 -3.68
N ARG A 61 -6.97 -3.47 -3.83
CA ARG A 61 -7.78 -2.62 -4.72
C ARG A 61 -7.57 -2.96 -6.19
N GLY A 62 -6.39 -3.44 -6.55
CA GLY A 62 -6.01 -3.73 -7.93
C GLY A 62 -4.66 -3.12 -8.31
N PRO A 63 -4.29 -3.15 -9.60
CA PRO A 63 -3.02 -2.60 -10.10
C PRO A 63 -2.76 -1.16 -9.68
N GLY A 64 -3.78 -0.28 -9.69
CA GLY A 64 -3.63 1.12 -9.26
C GLY A 64 -3.31 1.25 -7.77
N GLY A 65 -3.97 0.43 -6.94
CA GLY A 65 -3.71 0.37 -5.50
C GLY A 65 -2.34 -0.19 -5.16
N LYS A 66 -1.88 -1.20 -5.91
CA LYS A 66 -0.52 -1.74 -5.78
C LYS A 66 0.54 -0.70 -6.15
N TRP A 67 0.33 0.03 -7.26
CA TRP A 67 1.23 1.07 -7.72
C TRP A 67 1.35 2.22 -6.70
N ILE A 68 0.22 2.76 -6.22
CA ILE A 68 0.25 3.89 -5.29
C ILE A 68 0.88 3.51 -3.95
N ALA A 69 0.68 2.27 -3.48
CA ALA A 69 1.27 1.77 -2.26
C ALA A 69 2.81 1.74 -2.34
N GLU A 70 3.35 1.40 -3.52
CA GLU A 70 4.79 1.49 -3.80
C GLU A 70 5.31 2.93 -3.78
N VAL A 71 4.63 3.84 -4.49
CA VAL A 71 5.00 5.26 -4.51
C VAL A 71 5.04 5.86 -3.11
N ILE A 72 3.98 5.65 -2.32
CA ILE A 72 3.88 6.18 -0.95
C ILE A 72 4.93 5.55 -0.03
N SER A 73 5.16 4.23 -0.14
CA SER A 73 6.20 3.54 0.64
C SER A 73 7.58 4.15 0.37
N ASN A 74 7.95 4.33 -0.90
CA ASN A 74 9.25 4.88 -1.29
C ASN A 74 9.40 6.36 -0.86
N ALA A 75 8.34 7.16 -1.02
CA ALA A 75 8.35 8.55 -0.56
C ALA A 75 8.56 8.67 0.95
N ARG A 76 7.91 7.80 1.74
CA ARG A 76 8.09 7.75 3.20
C ARG A 76 9.53 7.43 3.58
N GLU A 77 10.13 6.42 2.95
CA GLU A 77 11.53 6.04 3.22
C GLU A 77 12.50 7.17 2.86
N TRP A 78 12.28 7.86 1.74
CA TRP A 78 13.12 9.00 1.35
C TRP A 78 13.09 10.12 2.40
N ILE A 79 11.89 10.49 2.88
CA ILE A 79 11.73 11.50 3.94
C ILE A 79 12.44 11.06 5.23
N GLN A 80 12.34 9.78 5.58
CA GLN A 80 12.98 9.25 6.78
C GLN A 80 14.50 9.16 6.68
N GLY A 81 15.04 8.79 5.52
CA GLY A 81 16.47 8.83 5.25
C GLY A 81 17.03 10.25 5.42
N MET A 82 16.32 11.28 4.95
CA MET A 82 16.70 12.68 5.16
C MET A 82 16.72 13.09 6.64
N SER A 83 15.93 12.42 7.49
CA SER A 83 15.89 12.67 8.94
C SER A 83 16.98 11.95 9.74
N GLY A 84 17.93 11.28 9.07
CA GLY A 84 19.06 10.60 9.71
C GLY A 84 18.77 9.16 10.17
N ARG A 85 17.73 8.53 9.60
CA ARG A 85 17.40 7.11 9.90
C ARG A 85 18.42 6.16 9.26
N GLY A 86 18.77 5.09 9.97
CA GLY A 86 19.75 4.09 9.50
C GLY A 86 19.23 3.20 8.36
N ALA A 87 20.16 2.68 7.56
CA ALA A 87 19.83 1.87 6.36
C ALA A 87 19.11 0.54 6.69
N GLU A 88 19.46 -0.10 7.81
CA GLU A 88 18.84 -1.37 8.24
C GLU A 88 17.34 -1.20 8.56
N ASP A 89 16.97 -0.08 9.20
CA ASP A 89 15.58 0.27 9.49
C ASP A 89 14.76 0.43 8.19
N THR A 90 15.36 1.07 7.18
CA THR A 90 14.74 1.26 5.86
C THR A 90 14.57 -0.07 5.11
N GLU A 91 15.56 -0.96 5.17
CA GLU A 91 15.43 -2.27 4.54
C GLU A 91 14.31 -3.09 5.18
N ALA A 92 14.22 -3.08 6.50
CA ALA A 92 13.16 -3.78 7.22
C ALA A 92 11.77 -3.20 6.91
N ASP A 93 11.63 -1.87 6.86
CA ASP A 93 10.35 -1.21 6.48
C ASP A 93 9.97 -1.60 5.05
N GLN A 94 10.92 -1.61 4.12
CA GLN A 94 10.68 -2.02 2.73
C GLN A 94 10.32 -3.50 2.58
N ASN A 95 10.91 -4.38 3.38
CA ASN A 95 10.55 -5.80 3.41
C ASN A 95 9.09 -5.98 3.86
N ALA A 96 8.65 -5.29 4.91
CA ALA A 96 7.26 -5.33 5.36
C ALA A 96 6.29 -4.74 4.32
N ASN A 97 6.66 -3.62 3.68
CA ASN A 97 5.87 -3.03 2.59
C ASN A 97 5.67 -4.02 1.45
N ARG A 98 6.75 -4.65 0.96
CA ARG A 98 6.70 -5.66 -0.11
C ARG A 98 5.87 -6.87 0.27
N TRP A 99 6.06 -7.40 1.49
CA TRP A 99 5.30 -8.55 1.99
C TRP A 99 3.80 -8.34 1.86
N GLY A 100 3.30 -7.22 2.39
CA GLY A 100 1.89 -6.86 2.27
C GLY A 100 1.47 -6.65 0.82
N ARG A 101 2.26 -5.92 0.03
CA ARG A 101 1.96 -5.58 -1.36
C ARG A 101 1.93 -6.79 -2.30
N GLU A 102 2.59 -7.88 -1.92
CA GLU A 102 2.55 -9.19 -2.56
C GLU A 102 1.33 -10.04 -2.15
N GLY A 103 0.49 -9.54 -1.26
CA GLY A 103 -0.71 -10.24 -0.80
C GLY A 103 -0.45 -11.25 0.31
N LYS A 104 0.72 -11.22 0.95
CA LYS A 104 1.02 -12.08 2.11
C LYS A 104 0.39 -11.51 3.37
N ASP A 105 0.08 -12.39 4.33
CA ASP A 105 -0.64 -12.02 5.57
C ASP A 105 0.16 -11.01 6.41
N PRO A 106 -0.36 -9.79 6.66
CA PRO A 106 0.27 -8.80 7.52
C PRO A 106 0.47 -9.27 8.96
N ASN A 107 -0.34 -10.24 9.43
CA ASN A 107 -0.22 -10.76 10.79
C ASN A 107 1.11 -11.46 11.06
N HIS A 108 1.89 -11.77 10.03
CA HIS A 108 3.28 -12.17 10.16
C HIS A 108 4.09 -11.21 11.05
N PHE A 109 3.79 -9.91 10.98
CA PHE A 109 4.46 -8.86 11.76
C PHE A 109 3.66 -8.40 12.99
N ARG A 110 2.50 -9.00 13.29
CA ARG A 110 1.62 -8.52 14.36
C ARG A 110 2.26 -8.78 15.74
N PRO A 111 2.50 -7.75 16.56
CA PRO A 111 3.01 -7.97 17.91
C PRO A 111 1.93 -8.55 18.82
N LYS A 112 2.35 -9.42 19.74
CA LYS A 112 1.47 -10.02 20.74
C LYS A 112 0.79 -8.91 21.55
N GLY A 113 -0.54 -8.94 21.61
CA GLY A 113 -1.33 -8.00 22.40
C GLY A 113 -1.79 -6.74 21.63
N LEU A 114 -1.42 -6.57 20.35
CA LEU A 114 -2.00 -5.49 19.55
C LEU A 114 -3.54 -5.64 19.49
N PRO A 115 -4.33 -4.61 19.86
CA PRO A 115 -5.78 -4.68 19.89
C PRO A 115 -6.37 -5.16 18.56
N LYS A 116 -7.33 -6.10 18.62
CA LYS A 116 -7.90 -6.78 17.43
C LYS A 116 -8.59 -5.86 16.43
N LYS A 117 -8.93 -4.62 16.81
CA LYS A 117 -9.51 -3.64 15.89
C LYS A 117 -8.52 -3.17 14.82
N TYR A 118 -7.23 -3.33 15.08
CA TYR A 118 -6.15 -3.04 14.14
C TYR A 118 -5.73 -4.30 13.40
#